data_AF-A0A4Y2BCT5-F1
#
_entry.id   AF-A0A4Y2BCT5-F1
#
_cell.length_a   1.000
_cell.length_b   1.000
_cell.length_c   1.000
_cell.angle_alpha   90.00
_cell.angle_beta   90.00
_cell.angle_gamma   90.00
#
_symmetry.space_group_name_H-M   'P 1'
#
loop_
_entity.id
_entity.type
_entity.pdbx_description
1 polymer ?
#
loop_
_entity_poly.entity_id
_entity_poly.type
_entity_poly.pdbx_seq_one_letter_code
_entity_poly.pdbx_strand_id
1 'polypeptide(L)'
;MFSKQERRSWIKIECARGRTTRQCHQGLQEACGESAWPYRTVTSDRRHTIRELSRETGLAHTTVFHILKEHLGMRKIASRWVPHDLTEMQKWLRYDAARNHFERYECEGETSLRWMRNGPNMGYIHN
;
A
#
# COMPACT_ATOMS: atom_id res chain seq x y z
N MET A 1 8.65 -19.92 -15.56
CA MET A 1 9.04 -18.51 -15.73
C MET A 1 9.98 -18.43 -16.92
N PHE A 2 9.64 -17.70 -18.00
CA PHE A 2 10.45 -17.67 -19.22
C PHE A 2 11.78 -16.93 -19.02
N SER A 3 12.87 -17.54 -19.47
CA SER A 3 14.21 -16.97 -19.56
C SER A 3 14.29 -15.81 -20.56
N LYS A 4 15.34 -14.98 -20.46
CA LYS A 4 15.60 -13.88 -21.40
C LYS A 4 15.74 -14.37 -22.85
N GLN A 5 16.31 -15.56 -23.07
CA GLN A 5 16.40 -16.18 -24.39
C GLN A 5 15.02 -16.55 -24.92
N GLU A 6 14.18 -17.17 -24.10
CA GLU A 6 12.83 -17.58 -24.49
C GLU A 6 11.96 -16.38 -24.84
N ARG A 7 12.05 -15.28 -24.07
CA ARG A 7 11.34 -14.02 -24.39
C ARG A 7 11.80 -13.42 -25.72
N ARG A 8 13.11 -13.43 -26.00
CA ARG A 8 13.67 -12.94 -27.28
C ARG A 8 13.26 -13.81 -28.45
N SER A 9 13.30 -15.14 -28.28
CA SER A 9 12.86 -16.09 -29.30
C SER A 9 11.37 -15.96 -29.58
N TRP A 10 10.55 -15.78 -28.54
CA TRP A 10 9.10 -15.57 -28.67
C TRP A 10 8.79 -14.27 -29.40
N ILE A 11 9.42 -13.15 -29.04
CA ILE A 11 9.24 -11.87 -29.75
C ILE A 11 9.65 -12.00 -31.22
N LYS A 12 10.76 -12.70 -31.52
CA LYS A 12 11.18 -12.95 -32.92
C LYS A 12 10.14 -13.76 -33.70
N ILE A 13 9.58 -14.80 -33.09
CA ILE A 13 8.54 -15.65 -33.70
C ILE A 13 7.27 -14.82 -33.98
N GLU A 14 6.86 -13.98 -33.03
CA GLU A 14 5.63 -13.20 -33.18
C GLU A 14 5.77 -12.03 -34.16
N CYS A 15 6.93 -11.39 -34.21
CA CYS A 15 7.24 -10.44 -35.28
C CYS A 15 7.28 -11.11 -36.66
N ALA A 16 7.82 -12.34 -36.76
CA ALA A 16 7.80 -13.11 -38.00
C ALA A 16 6.38 -13.53 -38.43
N ARG A 17 5.46 -13.67 -37.47
CA ARG A 17 4.02 -13.88 -37.71
C ARG A 17 3.26 -12.61 -38.09
N GLY A 18 3.95 -11.49 -38.30
CA GLY A 18 3.34 -10.22 -38.70
C GLY A 18 2.53 -9.53 -37.60
N ARG A 19 2.69 -9.94 -36.33
CA ARG A 19 1.99 -9.27 -35.23
C ARG A 19 2.59 -7.90 -34.98
N THR A 20 1.71 -6.94 -34.70
CA THR A 20 2.11 -5.58 -34.34
C THR A 20 2.77 -5.57 -32.96
N THR A 21 3.63 -4.58 -32.70
CA THR A 21 4.33 -4.42 -31.41
C THR A 21 3.37 -4.41 -30.22
N ARG A 22 2.16 -3.84 -30.38
CA ARG A 22 1.11 -3.87 -29.35
C ARG A 22 0.57 -5.27 -29.10
N GLN A 23 0.33 -6.06 -30.14
CA GLN A 23 -0.13 -7.44 -30.01
C GLN A 23 0.94 -8.35 -29.40
N CYS A 24 2.22 -8.12 -29.74
CA CYS A 24 3.34 -8.80 -29.09
C CYS A 24 3.40 -8.45 -27.60
N HIS A 25 3.24 -7.17 -27.24
CA HIS A 25 3.21 -6.72 -25.84
C HIS A 25 2.03 -7.34 -25.06
N GLN A 26 0.84 -7.35 -25.65
CA GLN A 26 -0.37 -7.91 -25.05
C GLN A 26 -0.28 -9.43 -24.88
N GLY A 27 0.22 -10.16 -25.88
CA GLY A 27 0.44 -11.60 -25.77
C GLY A 27 1.55 -11.98 -24.76
N LEU A 28 2.56 -11.12 -24.58
CA LEU A 28 3.56 -11.28 -23.52
C LEU A 28 2.96 -11.05 -22.13
N GLN A 29 2.06 -10.06 -22.01
CA GLN A 29 1.28 -9.80 -20.80
C GLN A 29 0.37 -10.99 -20.44
N GLU A 30 -0.31 -11.59 -21.42
CA GLU A 30 -1.17 -12.76 -21.24
C GLU A 30 -0.35 -14.03 -20.89
N ALA A 31 0.77 -14.26 -21.58
CA ALA A 31 1.64 -15.43 -21.35
C ALA A 31 2.40 -15.39 -20.02
N CYS A 32 2.63 -14.21 -19.44
CA CYS A 32 3.23 -14.07 -18.11
C CYS A 32 2.22 -14.22 -16.96
N GLY A 33 0.90 -14.25 -17.27
CA GLY A 33 -0.19 -14.46 -16.32
C GLY A 33 -0.41 -13.32 -15.31
N GLU A 34 -1.63 -13.22 -14.78
CA GLU A 34 -1.98 -12.30 -13.68
C GLU A 34 -1.12 -12.50 -12.40
N SER A 35 -0.44 -13.64 -12.29
CA SER A 35 0.45 -14.00 -11.17
C SER A 35 1.82 -13.32 -11.20
N ALA A 36 2.23 -12.68 -12.31
CA ALA A 36 3.52 -12.00 -12.43
C ALA A 36 3.48 -10.48 -12.21
N TRP A 37 2.32 -9.92 -11.86
CA TRP A 37 2.19 -8.47 -11.72
C TRP A 37 2.84 -7.96 -10.44
N PRO A 38 3.75 -6.96 -10.51
CA PRO A 38 4.27 -6.28 -9.33
C PRO A 38 3.19 -5.74 -8.40
N TYR A 39 2.00 -5.42 -8.93
CA TYR A 39 0.86 -4.93 -8.14
C TYR A 39 0.46 -5.90 -7.03
N ARG A 40 0.20 -7.17 -7.36
CA ARG A 40 -0.30 -8.16 -6.39
C ARG A 40 0.74 -8.43 -5.29
N THR A 41 2.01 -8.53 -5.69
CA THR A 41 3.13 -8.71 -4.76
C THR A 41 3.29 -7.51 -3.83
N VAL A 42 3.25 -6.28 -4.37
CA VAL A 42 3.37 -5.04 -3.58
C VAL A 42 2.15 -4.81 -2.67
N THR A 43 0.96 -5.25 -3.07
CA THR A 43 -0.24 -5.13 -2.23
C THR A 43 -0.22 -6.08 -1.03
N SER A 44 0.39 -7.26 -1.18
CA SER A 44 0.55 -8.24 -0.11
C SER A 44 1.59 -7.78 0.91
N ASP A 45 2.71 -7.22 0.46
CA ASP A 45 3.67 -6.55 1.34
C ASP A 45 4.23 -5.27 0.69
N ARG A 46 3.87 -4.15 1.31
CA ARG A 46 4.24 -2.81 0.86
C ARG A 46 5.72 -2.48 1.08
N ARG A 47 6.48 -3.36 1.75
CA ARG A 47 7.91 -3.18 2.03
C ARG A 47 8.83 -3.86 1.03
N HIS A 48 8.28 -4.53 0.01
CA HIS A 48 9.07 -5.17 -1.04
C HIS A 48 9.99 -4.17 -1.76
N THR A 49 11.24 -4.58 -1.95
CA THR A 49 12.20 -3.83 -2.74
C THR A 49 12.06 -4.14 -4.23
N ILE A 50 12.52 -3.21 -5.09
CA ILE A 50 12.59 -3.43 -6.54
C ILE A 50 13.44 -4.68 -6.87
N ARG A 51 14.44 -5.01 -6.04
CA ARG A 51 15.28 -6.20 -6.23
C ARG A 51 14.54 -7.49 -5.95
N GLU A 52 13.76 -7.55 -4.88
CA GLU A 52 12.93 -8.71 -4.55
C GLU A 52 11.86 -8.92 -5.62
N LEU A 53 11.17 -7.84 -6.02
CA LEU A 53 10.19 -7.87 -7.10
C LEU A 53 10.81 -8.33 -8.42
N SER A 54 12.01 -7.85 -8.77
CA SER A 54 12.74 -8.29 -9.97
C SER A 54 13.07 -9.78 -9.93
N ARG A 55 13.48 -10.30 -8.77
CA ARG A 55 13.78 -11.72 -8.56
C ARG A 55 12.53 -12.60 -8.68
N GLU A 56 11.43 -12.18 -8.06
CA GLU A 56 10.18 -12.94 -8.02
C GLU A 56 9.43 -12.92 -9.35
N THR A 57 9.41 -11.78 -10.03
CA THR A 57 8.73 -11.63 -11.34
C THR A 57 9.61 -12.01 -12.52
N GLY A 58 10.93 -12.16 -12.31
CA GLY A 58 11.90 -12.37 -13.38
C GLY A 58 12.01 -11.19 -14.35
N LEU A 59 11.55 -10.01 -13.96
CA LEU A 59 11.62 -8.79 -14.75
C LEU A 59 12.94 -8.06 -14.48
N ALA A 60 13.41 -7.26 -15.43
CA ALA A 60 14.52 -6.37 -15.17
C ALA A 60 14.11 -5.29 -14.16
N HIS A 61 15.04 -4.84 -13.33
CA HIS A 61 14.81 -3.79 -12.32
C HIS A 61 14.16 -2.53 -12.91
N THR A 62 14.60 -2.11 -14.10
CA THR A 62 14.05 -0.95 -14.82
C THR A 62 12.59 -1.18 -15.20
N THR A 63 12.24 -2.37 -15.70
CA THR A 63 10.87 -2.74 -16.05
C THR A 63 9.96 -2.71 -14.82
N VAL A 64 10.42 -3.26 -13.69
CA VAL A 64 9.66 -3.20 -12.42
C VAL A 64 9.46 -1.74 -12.00
N PHE A 65 10.51 -0.92 -12.03
CA PHE A 65 10.42 0.49 -11.69
C PHE A 65 9.43 1.26 -12.58
N HIS A 66 9.47 1.07 -13.89
CA HIS A 66 8.53 1.71 -14.83
C HIS A 66 7.09 1.25 -14.61
N ILE A 67 6.86 -0.03 -14.34
CA ILE A 67 5.52 -0.53 -14.01
C ILE A 67 5.00 0.12 -12.73
N LEU A 68 5.81 0.15 -11.67
CA LEU A 68 5.41 0.77 -10.40
C LEU A 68 5.12 2.26 -10.58
N LYS A 69 6.01 3.01 -11.25
CA LYS A 69 5.91 4.47 -11.35
C LYS A 69 4.91 4.93 -12.40
N GLU A 70 5.03 4.45 -13.63
CA GLU A 70 4.31 4.99 -14.80
C GLU A 70 2.96 4.31 -15.02
N HIS A 71 2.88 2.98 -14.83
CA HIS A 71 1.64 2.23 -15.06
C HIS A 71 0.73 2.14 -13.83
N LEU A 72 1.32 2.01 -12.63
CA LEU A 72 0.58 1.90 -11.37
C LEU A 72 0.52 3.21 -10.57
N GLY A 73 1.26 4.26 -10.99
CA GLY A 73 1.28 5.54 -10.29
C GLY A 73 1.83 5.46 -8.86
N MET A 74 2.57 4.41 -8.52
CA MET A 74 3.10 4.18 -7.18
C MET A 74 4.36 4.99 -6.95
N ARG A 75 4.48 5.49 -5.72
CA ARG A 75 5.65 6.23 -5.24
C ARG A 75 6.18 5.58 -3.97
N LYS A 76 7.49 5.65 -3.77
CA LYS A 76 8.10 5.25 -2.50
C LYS A 76 7.65 6.20 -1.40
N ILE A 77 7.09 5.64 -0.34
CA ILE A 77 6.74 6.36 0.88
C ILE A 77 7.55 5.74 2.01
N ALA A 78 8.31 6.57 2.74
CA ALA A 78 9.02 6.09 3.92
C ALA A 78 8.01 5.78 5.03
N SER A 79 8.24 4.69 5.76
CA SER A 79 7.46 4.38 6.97
C SER A 79 7.51 5.55 7.93
N ARG A 80 6.36 5.92 8.50
CA ARG A 80 6.31 6.88 9.61
C ARG A 80 6.92 6.23 10.85
N TRP A 81 7.69 7.01 11.61
CA TRP A 81 8.20 6.55 12.89
C TRP A 81 7.06 6.40 13.89
N VAL A 82 7.04 5.29 14.63
CA VAL A 82 6.07 4.99 15.67
C VAL A 82 6.84 4.76 16.97
N PRO A 83 6.56 5.51 18.06
CA PRO A 83 7.36 5.45 19.28
C PRO A 83 7.41 4.10 19.98
N HIS A 84 6.34 3.31 19.87
CA HIS A 84 6.22 2.06 20.61
C HIS A 84 5.40 1.05 19.83
N ASP A 85 5.78 -0.22 19.93
CA ASP A 85 4.97 -1.32 19.43
C ASP A 85 3.96 -1.73 20.50
N LEU A 86 2.68 -1.56 20.20
CA LEU A 86 1.62 -1.71 21.19
C LEU A 86 1.19 -3.16 21.28
N THR A 87 1.04 -3.65 22.51
CA THR A 87 0.37 -4.92 22.76
C THR A 87 -1.12 -4.81 22.41
N GLU A 88 -1.76 -5.94 22.11
CA GLU A 88 -3.21 -5.97 21.84
C GLU A 88 -4.03 -5.37 22.99
N MET A 89 -3.64 -5.65 24.24
CA MET A 89 -4.28 -5.04 25.41
C MET A 89 -4.13 -3.51 25.42
N GLN A 90 -2.94 -2.98 25.12
CA GLN A 90 -2.71 -1.53 25.04
C GLN A 90 -3.53 -0.88 23.91
N LYS A 91 -3.69 -1.56 22.77
CA LYS A 91 -4.56 -1.09 21.67
C LYS A 91 -6.02 -1.04 22.11
N TRP A 92 -6.49 -2.09 22.80
CA TRP A 92 -7.86 -2.16 23.29
C TRP A 92 -8.16 -1.04 24.29
N LEU A 93 -7.27 -0.82 25.28
CA LEU A 93 -7.44 0.27 26.24
C LEU A 93 -7.47 1.65 25.59
N ARG A 94 -6.62 1.89 24.57
CA ARG A 94 -6.64 3.14 23.81
C ARG A 94 -7.93 3.31 23.02
N TYR A 95 -8.41 2.22 22.41
CA TYR A 95 -9.67 2.22 21.67
C TYR A 95 -10.85 2.51 22.59
N ASP A 96 -10.92 1.84 23.74
CA ASP A 96 -11.97 2.00 24.73
C ASP A 96 -12.02 3.43 25.29
N ALA A 97 -10.85 3.98 25.67
CA ALA A 97 -10.76 5.37 26.10
C ALA A 97 -11.21 6.35 25.00
N ALA A 98 -10.78 6.15 23.75
CA ALA A 98 -11.18 6.99 22.62
C ALA A 98 -12.69 6.89 22.33
N ARG A 99 -13.27 5.68 22.43
CA ARG A 99 -14.70 5.46 22.26
C ARG A 99 -15.49 6.19 23.36
N ASN A 100 -15.09 6.04 24.63
CA ASN A 100 -15.73 6.74 25.75
C ASN A 100 -15.69 8.27 25.57
N HIS A 101 -14.56 8.82 25.12
CA HIS A 101 -14.46 10.25 24.82
C HIS A 101 -15.34 10.68 23.64
N PHE A 102 -15.46 9.85 22.61
CA PHE A 102 -16.31 10.11 21.46
C PHE A 102 -17.80 10.08 21.83
N GLU A 103 -18.25 9.06 22.57
CA GLU A 103 -19.63 8.95 23.04
C GLU A 103 -20.01 10.12 23.95
N ARG A 104 -19.10 10.52 24.84
CA ARG A 104 -19.30 11.69 25.69
C ARG A 104 -19.41 12.98 24.85
N TYR A 105 -18.60 13.12 23.81
CA TYR A 105 -18.68 14.26 22.91
C TYR A 105 -20.01 14.30 22.13
N GLU A 106 -20.52 13.15 21.67
CA GLU A 106 -21.83 13.08 21.01
C GLU A 106 -22.97 13.54 21.93
N CYS A 107 -22.89 13.26 23.24
CA CYS A 107 -23.89 13.68 24.23
C CYS A 107 -23.73 15.13 24.71
N GLU A 108 -22.50 15.59 24.95
CA GLU A 108 -22.19 16.85 25.64
C GLU A 108 -21.67 17.96 24.70
N GLY A 109 -21.26 17.62 23.48
CA GLY A 109 -20.65 18.52 22.52
C GLY A 109 -19.39 19.22 23.07
N GLU A 110 -19.24 20.51 22.76
CA GLU A 110 -18.11 21.36 23.19
C GLU A 110 -17.92 21.44 24.71
N THR A 111 -18.95 21.13 25.51
CA THR A 111 -18.84 21.15 26.97
C THR A 111 -17.89 20.04 27.47
N SER A 112 -17.84 18.89 26.77
CA SER A 112 -16.89 17.82 27.06
C SER A 112 -15.43 18.24 26.80
N LEU A 113 -15.18 18.98 25.71
CA LEU A 113 -13.86 19.52 25.38
C LEU A 113 -13.41 20.58 26.39
N ARG A 114 -14.35 21.42 26.85
CA ARG A 114 -14.10 22.42 27.90
C ARG A 114 -13.75 21.76 29.24
N TRP A 115 -14.43 20.68 29.59
CA TRP A 115 -14.13 19.91 30.80
C TRP A 115 -12.75 19.25 30.74
N MET A 116 -12.38 18.66 29.59
CA MET A 116 -11.05 18.07 29.39
C MET A 116 -9.93 19.11 29.47
N ARG A 117 -10.15 20.34 28.97
CA ARG A 117 -9.15 21.41 29.00
C ARG A 117 -8.94 22.01 30.39
N ASN A 118 -10.04 22.20 31.13
CA ASN A 118 -10.02 22.99 32.38
C ASN A 118 -10.01 22.11 33.64
N GLY A 119 -10.26 20.81 33.50
CA GLY A 119 -10.37 19.88 34.63
C GLY A 119 -11.62 20.11 35.48
N PRO A 120 -11.87 19.25 36.48
CA PRO A 120 -13.08 19.27 37.30
C PRO A 120 -13.21 20.47 38.25
N ASN A 121 -12.21 21.38 38.32
CA ASN A 121 -12.23 22.56 39.19
C ASN A 121 -12.82 23.80 38.49
N MET A 122 -13.93 23.64 37.79
CA MET A 122 -14.75 24.76 37.31
C MET A 122 -15.97 24.85 38.20
N GLY A 123 -15.76 25.39 39.40
CA GLY A 123 -16.83 25.73 40.32
C GLY A 123 -17.84 26.63 39.63
N TYR A 124 -19.12 26.31 39.83
CA TYR A 124 -20.26 27.15 39.47
C TYR A 124 -20.05 28.57 40.01
N ILE A 125 -19.65 29.50 39.14
CA ILE A 125 -19.77 30.93 39.43
C ILE A 125 -21.21 31.27 39.05
N HIS A 126 -22.13 31.07 39.99
CA HIS A 126 -23.44 31.71 39.93
C HIS A 126 -23.23 33.20 40.23
N ASN A 127 -23.62 34.06 39.27
CA ASN A 127 -23.90 35.47 39.53
C ASN A 127 -25.23 35.60 40.28
#